data_AF-A0ABD1GKA9-F1
#
_entry.id   AF-A0ABD1GKA9-F1
#
_cell.length_a   1.000
_cell.length_b   1.000
_cell.length_c   1.000
_cell.angle_alpha   90.00
_cell.angle_beta   90.00
_cell.angle_gamma   90.00
#
_symmetry.space_group_name_H-M   'P 1'
#
loop_
_entity.id
_entity.type
_entity.pdbx_description
1 polymer ?
#
loop_
_entity_poly.entity_id
_entity_poly.type
_entity_poly.pdbx_seq_one_letter_code
_entity_poly.pdbx_strand_id
1 'polypeptide(L)' 'MEKKVAILSVIFLILSANMVAVNSDAADCNDACTTACVNQDPRLSARCNIKCGIRCSPGLQANEHLN' A
#
# COMPACT_ATOMS: atom_id res chain seq x y z
N MET A 1 15.71 18.22 31.47
CA MET A 1 15.12 17.92 30.15
C MET A 1 15.19 16.44 29.83
N GLU A 2 16.26 15.73 30.20
CA GLU A 2 16.45 14.30 29.92
C GLU A 2 15.33 13.38 30.42
N LYS A 3 14.83 13.61 31.64
CA LYS A 3 13.69 12.84 32.20
C LYS A 3 12.39 13.03 31.39
N LYS A 4 12.17 14.22 30.82
CA LYS A 4 10.99 14.51 29.99
C LYS A 4 11.12 13.85 28.61
N VAL A 5 12.33 13.82 28.06
CA VAL A 5 12.66 13.13 26.80
C VAL A 5 12.48 11.62 26.94
N ALA A 6 12.94 11.02 28.04
CA ALA A 6 12.78 9.58 28.31
C ALA A 6 11.31 9.17 28.48
N ILE A 7 10.48 10.02 29.08
CA ILE A 7 9.03 9.75 29.22
C ILE A 7 8.35 9.81 27.85
N LEU A 8 8.68 10.82 27.03
CA LEU A 8 8.11 10.96 25.69
C LEU A 8 8.50 9.79 24.77
N SER A 9 9.73 9.29 24.86
CA SER A 9 10.16 8.15 24.05
C SER A 9 9.42 6.85 24.43
N VAL A 10 9.19 6.62 25.72
CA VAL A 10 8.41 5.46 26.20
C VAL A 10 6.96 5.55 25.73
N ILE A 11 6.34 6.73 25.80
CA ILE A 11 4.97 6.94 25.30
C ILE A 11 4.89 6.66 23.79
N PHE A 12 5.86 7.14 23.01
CA PHE A 12 5.92 6.91 21.56
C PHE A 12 6.06 5.42 21.20
N LEU A 13 6.91 4.69 21.94
CA LEU A 13 7.08 3.24 21.76
C LEU A 13 5.77 2.49 22.04
N ILE A 14 5.07 2.83 23.13
CA ILE A 14 3.78 2.22 23.47
C ILE A 14 2.74 2.50 22.38
N LEU A 15 2.68 3.73 21.84
CA LEU A 15 1.78 4.09 20.74
C LEU A 15 2.07 3.28 19.47
N SER A 16 3.35 3.09 19.13
CA SER A 16 3.77 2.35 17.94
C SER A 16 3.57 0.83 18.05
N ALA A 17 3.56 0.27 19.27
CA ALA A 17 3.44 -1.16 19.50
C ALA A 17 2.06 -1.74 19.12
N ASN A 18 1.02 -0.90 19.02
CA ASN A 18 -0.35 -1.32 18.69
C ASN A 18 -0.70 -1.08 17.21
N MET A 19 0.27 -0.74 16.38
CA MET A 19 0.04 -0.57 14.95
C MET A 19 -0.09 -1.96 14.32
N VAL A 20 -1.34 -2.42 14.17
CA VAL A 20 -1.64 -3.59 13.34
C VAL A 20 -1.31 -3.20 11.91
N ALA A 21 -0.35 -3.90 11.31
CA ALA A 21 -0.08 -3.78 9.89
C ALA A 21 -1.31 -4.25 9.13
N VAL A 22 -2.10 -3.30 8.64
CA VAL A 22 -3.14 -3.57 7.65
C VAL A 22 -2.46 -3.80 6.32
N ASN A 23 -2.49 -5.05 5.84
CA ASN A 23 -2.12 -5.36 4.46
C ASN A 23 -3.07 -4.56 3.56
N SER A 24 -2.55 -3.78 2.62
CA SER A 24 -3.40 -3.06 1.66
C SER A 24 -4.28 -4.07 0.96
N ASP A 25 -5.59 -3.87 0.97
CA ASP A 25 -6.51 -4.80 0.31
C ASP A 25 -6.23 -4.80 -1.20
N ALA A 26 -6.59 -5.89 -1.91
CA ALA A 26 -6.50 -5.93 -3.37
C ALA A 26 -7.35 -4.81 -4.01
N ALA A 27 -8.40 -4.38 -3.32
CA ALA A 27 -9.19 -3.20 -3.65
C ALA A 27 -8.35 -1.91 -3.61
N ASP A 28 -7.53 -1.72 -2.57
CA ASP A 28 -6.63 -0.56 -2.44
C ASP A 28 -5.57 -0.55 -3.54
N CYS A 29 -5.00 -1.71 -3.87
CA CYS A 29 -4.06 -1.83 -4.99
C CYS A 29 -4.72 -1.44 -6.31
N ASN A 30 -5.92 -1.98 -6.58
CA ASN A 30 -6.59 -1.74 -7.85
C ASN A 30 -7.01 -0.28 -7.98
N ASP A 31 -7.61 0.31 -6.94
CA ASP A 31 -8.04 1.72 -6.93
C ASP A 31 -6.86 2.70 -7.09
N ALA A 32 -5.76 2.46 -6.36
CA ALA A 32 -4.55 3.26 -6.51
C ALA A 32 -3.94 3.14 -7.93
N CYS A 33 -4.00 1.95 -8.52
CA CYS A 33 -3.48 1.71 -9.87
C CYS A 33 -4.37 2.36 -10.95
N THR A 34 -5.68 2.20 -10.86
CA THR A 34 -6.62 2.73 -11.87
C THR A 34 -6.74 4.25 -11.80
N THR A 35 -6.53 4.86 -10.63
CA THR A 35 -6.40 6.32 -10.48
C THR A 35 -5.29 6.89 -11.37
N ALA A 36 -4.21 6.14 -11.61
CA ALA A 36 -3.12 6.53 -12.51
C ALA A 36 -3.43 6.29 -14.01
N CYS A 37 -4.57 5.66 -14.34
CA CYS A 37 -4.94 5.29 -15.71
C CYS A 37 -5.75 6.34 -16.49
N VAL A 38 -5.85 7.57 -15.96
CA VAL A 38 -6.53 8.68 -16.64
C VAL A 38 -5.73 9.09 -17.88
N ASN A 39 -6.34 8.92 -19.06
CA ASN A 39 -5.74 9.29 -20.33
C ASN A 39 -6.82 9.77 -21.31
N GLN A 40 -6.46 10.70 -22.21
CA GLN A 40 -7.36 11.16 -23.28
C GLN A 40 -7.63 10.06 -24.32
N ASP A 41 -6.68 9.14 -24.53
CA ASP A 41 -6.89 7.97 -25.38
C ASP A 41 -7.61 6.86 -24.60
N PRO A 42 -8.86 6.51 -24.97
CA PRO A 42 -9.63 5.47 -24.28
C PRO A 42 -8.98 4.08 -24.40
N ARG A 43 -8.21 3.82 -25.47
CA ARG A 43 -7.51 2.55 -25.68
C ARG A 43 -6.34 2.42 -24.70
N LEU A 44 -5.65 3.52 -24.42
CA LEU A 44 -4.55 3.52 -23.47
C LEU A 44 -5.06 3.40 -22.03
N SER A 45 -6.17 4.08 -21.72
CA SER A 45 -6.85 3.91 -20.43
C SER A 45 -7.31 2.47 -20.22
N ALA A 46 -7.95 1.84 -21.22
CA ALA A 46 -8.38 0.44 -21.13
C ALA A 46 -7.19 -0.53 -20.92
N ARG A 47 -6.07 -0.33 -21.63
CA ARG A 47 -4.85 -1.13 -21.41
C ARG A 47 -4.28 -0.98 -20.01
N CYS A 48 -4.29 0.24 -19.47
CA CYS A 48 -3.82 0.50 -18.13
C CYS A 48 -4.67 -0.22 -17.08
N ASN A 49 -6.00 -0.18 -17.22
CA ASN A 49 -6.93 -0.90 -16.33
C ASN A 49 -6.71 -2.43 -16.37
N ILE A 50 -6.46 -3.01 -17.55
CA ILE A 50 -6.12 -4.45 -17.67
C ILE A 50 -4.82 -4.77 -16.92
N LYS A 51 -3.80 -3.91 -17.01
CA LYS A 51 -2.54 -4.09 -16.27
C LYS A 51 -2.75 -4.00 -14.76
N CYS A 52 -3.62 -3.12 -14.28
CA CYS A 52 -3.96 -3.04 -12.85
C CYS A 52 -4.58 -4.33 -12.34
N GLY A 53 -5.51 -4.92 -13.10
CA GLY A 53 -6.11 -6.22 -12.74
C GLY A 53 -5.08 -7.35 -12.64
N ILE A 54 -4.05 -7.33 -13.49
CA ILE A 54 -2.94 -8.30 -13.44
C ILE A 54 -2.04 -8.01 -12.23
N ARG A 55 -1.58 -6.77 -12.06
CA ARG A 55 -0.67 -6.36 -10.98
C ARG A 55 -1.25 -6.62 -9.59
N CYS A 56 -2.53 -6.31 -9.42
CA CYS A 56 -3.22 -6.45 -8.14
C CYS A 56 -3.86 -7.84 -7.98
N SER A 57 -3.69 -8.73 -8.95
CA SER A 57 -4.17 -10.10 -8.82
C SER A 57 -3.35 -10.85 -7.76
N PRO A 58 -4.01 -11.53 -6.80
CA PRO A 58 -3.32 -12.19 -5.68
C PRO A 58 -2.33 -13.28 -6.11
N GLY A 59 -2.49 -13.86 -7.31
CA GLY A 59 -1.58 -14.88 -7.84
C GLY A 59 -0.20 -14.37 -8.28
N LEU A 60 -0.01 -13.06 -8.45
CA LEU A 60 1.25 -12.47 -8.91
C LEU A 60 2.09 -11.88 -7.77
N GLN A 61 1.47 -11.35 -6.72
CA GLN A 61 2.18 -10.83 -5.54
C GLN A 61 2.81 -11.95 -4.67
N ALA A 62 2.33 -13.19 -4.77
CA ALA A 62 2.89 -14.34 -4.05
C ALA A 62 4.34 -14.70 -4.46
N ASN A 63 4.82 -14.21 -5.60
CA ASN A 63 6.17 -14.51 -6.10
C ASN A 63 7.21 -13.41 -5.83
N GLU A 64 6.83 -12.26 -5.26
CA GLU A 64 7.78 -11.18 -4.98
C GLU A 64 8.41 -11.29 -3.58
N HIS A 65 7.85 -12.11 -2.70
CA HIS A 65 8.33 -12.30 -1.32
C HIS A 65 9.27 -13.52 -1.14
N LEU A 66 9.69 -14.16 -2.24
CA LEU A 66 10.47 -15.41 -2.27
C LEU A 66 11.88 -15.27 -2.87
N ASN A 67 12.39 -14.05 -3.07
CA ASN A 67 13.78 -13.79 -3.48
C ASN A 67 14.48 -12.83 -2.51
#